data_AF-A0A2K0X4K5-F1
#
_entry.id   AF-A0A2K0X4K5-F1
#
_cell.length_a   1.000
_cell.length_b   1.000
_cell.length_c   1.000
_cell.angle_alpha   90.00
_cell.angle_beta   90.00
_cell.angle_gamma   90.00
#
_symmetry.space_group_name_H-M   'P 1'
#
loop_
_entity.id
_entity.type
_entity.pdbx_description
1 polymer ?
#
loop_
_entity_poly.entity_id
_entity_poly.type
_entity_poly.pdbx_seq_one_letter_code
_entity_poly.pdbx_strand_id
1 'polypeptide(L)'
;MRVSRDTKVLYEMCAVALVRGRATLDGADEVGFNIDMPIFMVSYVASITKTHPQTLRQYDRLNLIVPQRTEGGARRYSLRDINRLIQTQRLSQNDGINLAGVIQILSLQEENRQLKRQLRHIEQRAESSERNIFAANAQGDIVEVLRSRNARNWRYDIHCERRALPSSKSFSNSDSDSSNSEDKSIVLWRSWRASSERRLLKAVFWDMDGTLIDSEPYWHEAEICLAKNHGGQWSEELAWQYSGGSLEAVAKAMIELGTQLSVEEIGNGMVDYVAKCEEKNVPWVPGVMDVLGDLAKAGIPSILVSNSPRRLVENIVKHAPSGAFVGYICGDDGYATKPSPEPYIAAGKLVGINADGMLSEEEVSREMACCIAIEDSFAGLASASSSGATTLAQTAFSNLDVSNGPQFAELHGYENINWHTFEDIVAKALGE
;
A
#
# COMPACT_ATOMS: atom_id res chain seq x y z
N MET A 1 -5.52 28.36 -9.58
CA MET A 1 -4.80 28.64 -8.31
C MET A 1 -3.97 29.91 -8.46
N ARG A 2 -3.99 30.84 -7.48
CA ARG A 2 -3.29 32.14 -7.56
C ARG A 2 -1.99 32.08 -6.74
N VAL A 3 -0.88 31.74 -7.40
CA VAL A 3 0.45 31.62 -6.76
C VAL A 3 0.85 32.95 -6.12
N SER A 4 1.46 32.91 -4.92
CA SER A 4 1.93 34.11 -4.21
C SER A 4 2.99 34.85 -5.03
N ARG A 5 3.11 36.17 -4.81
CA ARG A 5 4.10 37.00 -5.51
C ARG A 5 5.53 36.56 -5.19
N ASP A 6 5.77 36.18 -3.93
CA ASP A 6 7.12 35.87 -3.43
C ASP A 6 7.57 34.49 -3.91
N THR A 7 6.68 33.49 -3.90
CA THR A 7 6.93 32.18 -4.52
C THR A 7 7.25 32.35 -6.01
N LYS A 8 6.54 33.22 -6.73
CA LYS A 8 6.81 33.46 -8.16
C LYS A 8 8.22 34.03 -8.38
N VAL A 9 8.65 35.01 -7.58
CA VAL A 9 10.00 35.59 -7.68
C VAL A 9 11.08 34.55 -7.40
N LEU A 10 10.89 33.69 -6.39
CA LEU A 10 11.83 32.62 -6.05
C LEU A 10 12.04 31.65 -7.23
N TYR A 11 10.94 31.23 -7.86
CA TYR A 11 10.98 30.35 -9.04
C TYR A 11 11.59 31.05 -10.27
N GLU A 12 11.31 32.33 -10.49
CA GLU A 12 11.95 33.13 -11.55
C GLU A 12 13.47 33.24 -11.36
N MET A 13 13.96 33.41 -10.12
CA MET A 13 15.39 33.41 -9.82
C MET A 13 16.04 32.03 -10.08
N CYS A 14 15.37 30.95 -9.69
CA CYS A 14 15.82 29.58 -9.97
C CYS A 14 15.91 29.31 -11.49
N ALA A 15 14.88 29.67 -12.26
CA ALA A 15 14.86 29.53 -13.71
C ALA A 15 16.04 30.25 -14.40
N VAL A 16 16.37 31.47 -13.97
CA VAL A 16 17.52 32.21 -14.50
C VAL A 16 18.86 31.55 -14.10
N ALA A 17 18.95 30.94 -12.92
CA ALA A 17 20.14 30.20 -12.50
C ALA A 17 20.35 28.92 -13.33
N LEU A 18 19.29 28.17 -13.63
CA LEU A 18 19.31 26.99 -14.52
C LEU A 18 19.81 27.35 -15.92
N VAL A 19 19.22 28.38 -16.56
CA VAL A 19 19.65 28.81 -17.91
C VAL A 19 21.12 29.23 -17.94
N ARG A 20 21.61 29.90 -16.89
CA ARG A 20 23.01 30.31 -16.76
C ARG A 20 23.97 29.17 -16.38
N GLY A 21 23.47 27.94 -16.19
CA GLY A 21 24.26 26.80 -15.73
C GLY A 21 24.83 26.96 -14.32
N ARG A 22 24.24 27.84 -13.51
CA ARG A 22 24.65 28.10 -12.10
C ARG A 22 23.87 27.26 -11.10
N ALA A 23 22.82 26.57 -11.55
CA ALA A 23 22.05 25.60 -10.80
C ALA A 23 21.76 24.40 -11.72
N THR A 24 21.46 23.25 -11.11
CA THR A 24 20.95 22.05 -11.81
C THR A 24 19.50 21.80 -11.41
N LEU A 25 18.75 21.08 -12.25
CA LEU A 25 17.37 20.70 -11.91
C LEU A 25 17.32 19.72 -10.72
N ASP A 26 18.38 18.94 -10.48
CA ASP A 26 18.51 18.10 -9.27
C ASP A 26 18.67 18.97 -8.02
N GLY A 27 19.61 19.93 -8.02
CA GLY A 27 19.83 20.80 -6.87
C GLY A 27 18.64 21.72 -6.53
N ALA A 28 17.79 22.05 -7.52
CA ALA A 28 16.55 22.79 -7.28
C ALA A 28 15.49 21.92 -6.56
N ASP A 29 15.40 20.65 -6.94
CA ASP A 29 14.48 19.66 -6.36
C ASP A 29 14.91 19.29 -4.93
N GLU A 30 16.21 19.08 -4.71
CA GLU A 30 16.81 18.77 -3.41
C GLU A 30 16.62 19.87 -2.34
N VAL A 31 16.50 21.14 -2.75
CA VAL A 31 16.18 22.26 -1.83
C VAL A 31 14.68 22.59 -1.75
N GLY A 32 13.82 21.68 -2.23
CA GLY A 32 12.37 21.73 -2.02
C GLY A 32 11.55 22.52 -3.04
N PHE A 33 12.08 22.83 -4.23
CA PHE A 33 11.23 23.35 -5.31
C PHE A 33 10.43 22.21 -5.97
N ASN A 34 9.12 22.40 -6.11
CA ASN A 34 8.32 21.56 -7.00
C ASN A 34 8.67 21.91 -8.45
N ILE A 35 9.56 21.10 -9.05
CA ILE A 35 10.11 21.34 -10.38
C ILE A 35 9.07 21.29 -11.51
N ASP A 36 7.90 20.71 -11.27
CA ASP A 36 6.79 20.55 -12.22
C ASP A 36 5.73 21.66 -12.11
N MET A 37 5.87 22.58 -11.15
CA MET A 37 4.89 23.63 -10.89
C MET A 37 4.71 24.59 -12.09
N PRO A 38 3.48 24.75 -12.64
CA PRO A 38 3.20 25.44 -13.91
C PRO A 38 3.18 26.97 -13.79
N ILE A 39 4.34 27.60 -13.57
CA ILE A 39 4.43 29.02 -13.20
C ILE A 39 4.68 29.96 -14.40
N PHE A 40 5.52 29.56 -15.36
CA PHE A 40 6.11 30.51 -16.32
C PHE A 40 5.27 30.68 -17.59
N MET A 41 5.16 31.92 -18.09
CA MET A 41 4.52 32.21 -19.38
C MET A 41 5.50 32.03 -20.55
N VAL A 42 4.97 31.74 -21.75
CA VAL A 42 5.75 31.59 -23.01
C VAL A 42 6.76 32.73 -23.20
N SER A 43 6.32 33.98 -22.99
CA SER A 43 7.15 35.19 -23.17
C SER A 43 8.33 35.28 -22.20
N TYR A 44 8.14 34.81 -20.96
CA TYR A 44 9.20 34.78 -19.96
C TYR A 44 10.22 33.66 -20.26
N VAL A 45 9.75 32.45 -20.58
CA VAL A 45 10.63 31.34 -20.97
C VAL A 45 11.45 31.69 -22.21
N ALA A 46 10.81 32.30 -23.21
CA ALA A 46 11.45 32.80 -24.42
C ALA A 46 12.57 33.82 -24.12
N SER A 47 12.32 34.80 -23.23
CA SER A 47 13.32 35.83 -22.93
C SER A 47 14.53 35.28 -22.17
N ILE A 48 14.33 34.42 -21.16
CA ILE A 48 15.45 33.87 -20.38
C ILE A 48 16.29 32.89 -21.22
N THR A 49 15.65 32.00 -21.99
CA THR A 49 16.35 31.00 -22.83
C THR A 49 16.88 31.59 -24.15
N LYS A 50 16.59 32.86 -24.45
CA LYS A 50 16.85 33.51 -25.76
C LYS A 50 16.22 32.75 -26.96
N THR A 51 15.11 32.06 -26.72
CA THR A 51 14.40 31.25 -27.72
C THR A 51 13.21 32.00 -28.30
N HIS A 52 12.96 31.91 -29.60
CA HIS A 52 11.77 32.53 -30.17
C HIS A 52 10.48 31.82 -29.69
N PRO A 53 9.41 32.55 -29.29
CA PRO A 53 8.16 31.95 -28.82
C PRO A 53 7.50 30.94 -29.77
N GLN A 54 7.73 31.05 -31.09
CA GLN A 54 7.22 30.10 -32.08
C GLN A 54 7.95 28.74 -32.00
N THR A 55 9.25 28.73 -31.72
CA THR A 55 10.05 27.51 -31.55
C THR A 55 9.61 26.75 -30.30
N LEU A 56 9.28 27.46 -29.21
CA LEU A 56 8.69 26.85 -28.01
C LEU A 56 7.34 26.17 -28.30
N ARG A 57 6.52 26.73 -29.21
CA ARG A 57 5.26 26.09 -29.66
C ARG A 57 5.51 24.90 -30.59
N GLN A 58 6.61 24.91 -31.34
CA GLN A 58 7.00 23.78 -32.19
C GLN A 58 7.48 22.60 -31.33
N TYR A 59 8.29 22.84 -30.29
CA TYR A 59 8.70 21.81 -29.35
C TYR A 59 7.52 21.23 -28.54
N ASP A 60 6.53 22.06 -28.16
CA ASP A 60 5.25 21.60 -27.57
C ASP A 60 4.45 20.70 -28.54
N ARG A 61 4.38 21.04 -29.83
CA ARG A 61 3.73 20.17 -30.84
C ARG A 61 4.46 18.84 -31.11
N LEU A 62 5.76 18.79 -30.81
CA LEU A 62 6.63 17.63 -31.00
C LEU A 62 6.82 16.84 -29.69
N ASN A 63 6.06 17.16 -28.64
CA ASN A 63 6.11 16.54 -27.30
C ASN A 63 7.51 16.54 -26.62
N LEU A 64 8.43 17.40 -27.08
CA LEU A 64 9.73 17.63 -26.42
C LEU A 64 9.59 18.30 -25.05
N ILE A 65 8.56 19.13 -24.92
CA ILE A 65 8.12 19.80 -23.71
C ILE A 65 6.60 19.72 -23.64
N VAL A 66 6.03 19.58 -22.45
CA VAL A 66 4.58 19.33 -22.28
C VAL A 66 4.01 20.36 -21.30
N PRO A 67 3.95 21.65 -21.70
CA PRO A 67 3.50 22.72 -20.81
C PRO A 67 2.01 22.59 -20.50
N GLN A 68 1.66 22.65 -19.22
CA GLN A 68 0.28 22.67 -18.77
C GLN A 68 -0.47 23.88 -19.33
N ARG A 69 -1.78 23.73 -19.56
CA ARG A 69 -2.63 24.79 -20.14
C ARG A 69 -3.61 25.30 -19.09
N THR A 70 -3.72 26.62 -18.98
CA THR A 70 -4.82 27.25 -18.24
C THR A 70 -6.14 27.07 -19.00
N GLU A 71 -7.28 27.23 -18.33
CA GLU A 71 -8.63 27.24 -18.93
C GLU A 71 -8.73 28.12 -20.19
N GLY A 72 -8.10 29.31 -20.18
CA GLY A 72 -8.00 30.20 -21.35
C GLY A 72 -7.00 29.76 -22.44
N GLY A 73 -6.62 28.49 -22.52
CA GLY A 73 -5.70 27.90 -23.51
C GLY A 73 -4.23 28.35 -23.45
N ALA A 74 -3.88 29.28 -22.55
CA ALA A 74 -2.51 29.78 -22.43
C ALA A 74 -1.58 28.75 -21.76
N ARG A 75 -0.40 28.53 -22.36
CA ARG A 75 0.63 27.62 -21.85
C ARG A 75 1.26 28.16 -20.56
N ARG A 76 1.61 27.24 -19.67
CA ARG A 76 2.41 27.43 -18.47
C ARG A 76 3.52 26.39 -18.44
N TYR A 77 4.74 26.85 -18.27
CA TYR A 77 5.92 26.00 -18.22
C TYR A 77 6.40 25.86 -16.78
N SER A 78 6.99 24.71 -16.50
CA SER A 78 7.62 24.34 -15.24
C SER A 78 9.14 24.63 -15.26
N LEU A 79 9.84 24.36 -14.14
CA LEU A 79 11.31 24.37 -14.13
C LEU A 79 11.86 23.18 -14.94
N ARG A 80 11.18 22.03 -14.92
CA ARG A 80 11.52 20.86 -15.74
C ARG A 80 11.47 21.16 -17.23
N ASP A 81 10.44 21.85 -17.71
CA ASP A 81 10.33 22.27 -19.12
C ASP A 81 11.50 23.19 -19.53
N ILE A 82 11.86 24.13 -18.66
CA ILE A 82 12.99 25.06 -18.90
C ILE A 82 14.31 24.28 -18.99
N ASN A 83 14.52 23.28 -18.12
CA ASN A 83 15.70 22.43 -18.19
C ASN A 83 15.75 21.59 -19.48
N ARG A 84 14.64 20.96 -19.87
CA ARG A 84 14.52 20.20 -21.14
C ARG A 84 14.78 21.09 -22.36
N LEU A 85 14.34 22.36 -22.34
CA LEU A 85 14.66 23.35 -23.38
C LEU A 85 16.17 23.62 -23.48
N ILE A 86 16.82 23.89 -22.36
CA ILE A 86 18.27 24.17 -22.32
C ILE A 86 19.06 22.98 -22.86
N GLN A 87 18.69 21.74 -22.48
CA GLN A 87 19.34 20.52 -22.96
C GLN A 87 19.06 20.28 -24.45
N THR A 88 17.82 20.46 -24.91
CA THR A 88 17.45 20.39 -26.34
C THR A 88 18.32 21.32 -27.18
N GLN A 89 18.50 22.57 -26.73
CA GLN A 89 19.32 23.54 -27.44
C GLN A 89 20.80 23.15 -27.48
N ARG A 90 21.38 22.69 -26.36
CA ARG A 90 22.79 22.26 -26.32
C ARG A 90 23.04 21.08 -27.25
N LEU A 91 22.26 20.01 -27.11
CA LEU A 91 22.40 18.79 -27.92
C LEU A 91 22.19 19.07 -29.42
N SER A 92 21.26 19.98 -29.76
CA SER A 92 20.97 20.30 -31.17
C SER A 92 21.97 21.29 -31.78
N GLN A 93 22.43 22.31 -31.04
CA GLN A 93 23.24 23.41 -31.58
C GLN A 93 24.75 23.19 -31.41
N ASN A 94 25.18 22.56 -30.32
CA ASN A 94 26.60 22.34 -30.04
C ASN A 94 27.06 20.96 -30.50
N ASP A 95 26.23 19.93 -30.23
CA ASP A 95 26.58 18.53 -30.48
C ASP A 95 26.05 18.01 -31.82
N GLY A 96 25.27 18.83 -32.56
CA GLY A 96 24.77 18.53 -33.90
C GLY A 96 23.73 17.40 -33.97
N ILE A 97 23.14 17.01 -32.84
CA ILE A 97 22.27 15.83 -32.75
C ILE A 97 20.90 16.15 -33.36
N ASN A 98 20.37 15.21 -34.15
CA ASN A 98 19.04 15.33 -34.74
C ASN A 98 17.94 15.28 -33.66
N LEU A 99 16.77 15.84 -33.96
CA LEU A 99 15.73 16.04 -32.94
C LEU A 99 15.16 14.74 -32.37
N ALA A 100 15.17 13.63 -33.13
CA ALA A 100 14.76 12.32 -32.64
C ALA A 100 15.78 11.74 -31.62
N GLY A 101 17.07 11.88 -31.91
CA GLY A 101 18.15 11.52 -30.98
C GLY A 101 18.11 12.39 -29.72
N VAL A 102 17.78 13.69 -29.84
CA VAL A 102 17.56 14.55 -28.68
C VAL A 102 16.40 14.05 -27.81
N ILE A 103 15.27 13.65 -28.40
CA ILE A 103 14.14 13.07 -27.64
C ILE A 103 14.58 11.80 -26.90
N GLN A 104 15.28 10.88 -27.56
CA GLN A 104 15.75 9.64 -26.95
C GLN A 104 16.78 9.90 -25.83
N ILE A 105 17.72 10.83 -26.03
CA ILE A 105 18.70 11.24 -25.01
C ILE A 105 18.00 11.86 -23.79
N LEU A 106 17.00 12.71 -24.00
CA LEU A 106 16.26 13.34 -22.89
C LEU A 106 15.41 12.31 -22.13
N SER A 107 14.82 11.32 -22.83
CA SER A 107 14.12 10.20 -22.20
C SER A 107 15.08 9.37 -21.34
N LEU A 108 16.21 8.97 -21.89
CA LEU A 108 17.26 8.23 -21.17
C LEU A 108 17.87 9.05 -20.02
N GLN A 109 17.96 10.37 -20.13
CA GLN A 109 18.42 11.24 -19.04
C GLN A 109 17.39 11.36 -17.92
N GLU A 110 16.10 11.34 -18.22
CA GLU A 110 15.02 11.29 -17.21
C GLU A 110 15.03 9.93 -16.48
N GLU A 111 15.11 8.83 -17.22
CA GLU A 111 15.27 7.49 -16.66
C GLU A 111 16.55 7.39 -15.80
N ASN A 112 17.68 7.90 -16.29
CA ASN A 112 18.93 7.94 -15.52
C ASN A 112 18.84 8.86 -14.29
N ARG A 113 18.03 9.93 -14.33
CA ARG A 113 17.74 10.78 -13.16
C ARG A 113 16.86 10.04 -12.14
N GLN A 114 15.85 9.30 -12.59
CA GLN A 114 15.02 8.45 -11.73
C GLN A 114 15.87 7.33 -11.09
N LEU A 115 16.65 6.60 -11.89
CA LEU A 115 17.63 5.60 -11.41
C LEU A 115 18.65 6.21 -10.45
N LYS A 116 19.12 7.44 -10.69
CA LYS A 116 20.01 8.16 -9.76
C LYS A 116 19.33 8.64 -8.49
N ARG A 117 18.03 8.96 -8.52
CA ARG A 117 17.24 9.24 -7.30
C ARG A 117 17.02 7.96 -6.50
N GLN A 118 16.71 6.86 -7.17
CA GLN A 118 16.62 5.53 -6.56
C GLN A 118 17.97 5.12 -5.96
N LEU A 119 19.09 5.30 -6.69
CA LEU A 119 20.44 5.09 -6.17
C LEU A 119 20.72 6.01 -4.98
N ARG A 120 20.49 7.33 -5.07
CA ARG A 120 20.66 8.23 -3.91
C ARG A 120 19.81 7.82 -2.72
N HIS A 121 18.59 7.31 -2.92
CA HIS A 121 17.74 6.80 -1.86
C HIS A 121 18.26 5.46 -1.27
N ILE A 122 18.89 4.60 -2.09
CA ILE A 122 19.55 3.36 -1.68
C ILE A 122 20.89 3.66 -0.98
N GLU A 123 21.65 4.65 -1.44
CA GLU A 123 22.92 5.13 -0.91
C GLU A 123 22.71 5.88 0.40
N GLN A 124 21.72 6.76 0.51
CA GLN A 124 21.33 7.38 1.79
C GLN A 124 20.84 6.32 2.79
N ARG A 125 20.14 5.26 2.33
CA ARG A 125 19.83 4.07 3.13
C ARG A 125 21.07 3.24 3.50
N ALA A 126 22.22 3.40 2.82
CA ALA A 126 23.48 2.74 3.15
C ALA A 126 24.38 3.61 4.05
N GLU A 127 24.48 4.92 3.80
CA GLU A 127 25.21 5.87 4.64
C GLU A 127 24.57 6.06 6.03
N SER A 128 23.24 5.92 6.13
CA SER A 128 22.55 5.85 7.43
C SER A 128 22.73 4.50 8.14
N SER A 129 23.19 3.47 7.42
CA SER A 129 23.59 2.17 7.99
C SER A 129 25.02 2.14 8.53
N GLU A 130 25.88 3.10 8.18
CA GLU A 130 27.26 3.20 8.67
C GLU A 130 27.40 3.99 9.99
N ARG A 131 26.30 4.34 10.68
CA ARG A 131 26.29 5.31 11.80
C ARG A 131 26.02 4.79 13.21
N ASN A 132 26.00 3.48 13.43
CA ASN A 132 25.86 2.86 14.75
C ASN A 132 26.88 1.71 14.76
N ILE A 133 27.97 1.68 15.56
CA ILE A 133 28.20 1.66 17.03
C ILE A 133 27.99 0.27 17.68
N PHE A 134 29.09 -0.51 17.74
CA PHE A 134 29.27 -1.69 18.59
C PHE A 134 29.29 -1.37 20.10
N ALA A 135 28.57 -2.16 20.90
CA ALA A 135 28.54 -2.15 22.36
C ALA A 135 28.49 -3.60 22.90
N ALA A 136 29.34 -3.96 23.87
CA ALA A 136 29.34 -5.33 24.41
C ALA A 136 28.33 -5.52 25.56
N ASN A 137 27.71 -6.70 25.64
CA ASN A 137 26.82 -7.06 26.75
C ASN A 137 27.60 -7.57 27.99
N ALA A 138 26.89 -7.83 29.09
CA ALA A 138 27.50 -8.19 30.39
C ALA A 138 28.25 -9.55 30.41
N GLN A 139 28.16 -10.34 29.34
CA GLN A 139 28.82 -11.63 29.17
C GLN A 139 30.12 -11.52 28.36
N GLY A 140 30.38 -10.38 27.72
CA GLY A 140 31.60 -10.10 26.94
C GLY A 140 31.42 -10.13 25.42
N ASP A 141 30.20 -10.36 24.92
CA ASP A 141 29.90 -10.41 23.48
C ASP A 141 29.65 -9.01 22.91
N ILE A 142 30.25 -8.69 21.75
CA ILE A 142 30.17 -7.39 21.07
C ILE A 142 28.88 -7.30 20.22
N VAL A 143 28.09 -6.22 20.34
CA VAL A 143 26.77 -6.05 19.67
C VAL A 143 26.60 -4.67 19.02
N GLU A 144 26.36 -4.59 17.71
CA GLU A 144 26.08 -3.35 16.95
C GLU A 144 24.68 -3.37 16.33
N VAL A 145 23.98 -2.23 16.29
CA VAL A 145 22.59 -2.07 15.84
C VAL A 145 22.44 -0.62 15.35
N LEU A 146 22.12 -0.23 14.10
CA LEU A 146 21.52 -0.87 12.91
C LEU A 146 22.41 -0.60 11.65
N ARG A 147 22.28 -1.19 10.44
CA ARG A 147 21.67 -2.44 9.87
C ARG A 147 22.02 -2.53 8.36
N SER A 148 21.94 -3.73 7.75
CA SER A 148 21.80 -3.96 6.28
C SER A 148 23.12 -3.90 5.46
N ARG A 149 23.35 -4.70 4.39
CA ARG A 149 22.43 -5.51 3.56
C ARG A 149 23.16 -6.67 2.86
N ASN A 150 22.41 -7.68 2.39
CA ASN A 150 22.80 -8.85 1.57
C ASN A 150 23.47 -10.06 2.26
N ALA A 151 22.70 -11.15 2.38
CA ALA A 151 23.22 -12.52 2.46
C ALA A 151 22.78 -13.33 1.22
N ARG A 152 23.38 -13.03 0.06
CA ARG A 152 23.36 -13.95 -1.09
C ARG A 152 24.20 -15.18 -0.74
N ASN A 153 23.59 -16.24 -0.20
CA ASN A 153 24.12 -17.62 -0.24
C ASN A 153 23.09 -18.69 0.19
N TRP A 154 21.93 -18.72 -0.47
CA TRP A 154 20.99 -19.85 -0.44
C TRP A 154 21.56 -21.08 -1.20
N ARG A 155 22.70 -21.64 -0.75
CA ARG A 155 23.40 -22.67 -1.55
C ARG A 155 24.27 -23.72 -0.82
N TYR A 156 24.25 -23.84 0.52
CA TYR A 156 25.11 -24.85 1.19
C TYR A 156 24.48 -25.87 2.15
N ASP A 157 23.34 -25.62 2.81
CA ASP A 157 22.75 -26.60 3.74
C ASP A 157 21.49 -27.30 3.20
N ILE A 158 21.67 -27.99 2.07
CA ILE A 158 20.92 -29.23 1.81
C ILE A 158 21.79 -30.38 2.34
N HIS A 159 21.50 -30.85 3.57
CA HIS A 159 21.88 -32.20 3.97
C HIS A 159 20.81 -32.84 4.87
N CYS A 160 20.52 -34.11 4.59
CA CYS A 160 19.48 -34.91 5.24
C CYS A 160 19.93 -35.61 6.53
N GLU A 161 18.96 -36.24 7.20
CA GLU A 161 19.06 -37.18 8.32
C GLU A 161 19.30 -36.55 9.73
N ARG A 162 18.71 -37.02 10.84
CA ARG A 162 17.85 -38.21 11.04
C ARG A 162 16.94 -38.09 12.28
N ARG A 163 15.72 -38.62 12.12
CA ARG A 163 14.73 -39.11 13.11
C ARG A 163 15.23 -39.39 14.55
N ALA A 164 14.51 -38.84 15.54
CA ALA A 164 14.38 -39.43 16.89
C ALA A 164 12.93 -39.26 17.40
N LEU A 165 12.34 -40.34 17.90
CA LEU A 165 10.99 -40.37 18.51
C LEU A 165 11.10 -40.31 20.04
N PRO A 166 10.25 -39.57 20.75
CA PRO A 166 9.99 -39.82 22.17
C PRO A 166 9.06 -41.04 22.36
N SER A 167 9.42 -41.89 23.32
CA SER A 167 8.75 -43.17 23.60
C SER A 167 7.48 -43.05 24.44
N SER A 168 6.56 -44.01 24.25
CA SER A 168 5.38 -44.22 25.09
C SER A 168 5.68 -44.86 26.45
N LYS A 169 4.87 -44.51 27.48
CA LYS A 169 4.39 -45.27 28.67
C LYS A 169 4.13 -44.33 29.87
N SER A 170 3.19 -44.54 30.81
CA SER A 170 1.96 -45.36 30.88
C SER A 170 1.31 -45.24 32.29
N PHE A 171 -0.04 -45.15 32.39
CA PHE A 171 -0.90 -45.56 33.55
C PHE A 171 -0.68 -44.82 34.91
N SER A 172 -1.64 -44.75 35.87
CA SER A 172 -3.12 -44.97 35.91
C SER A 172 -3.72 -44.48 37.27
N ASN A 173 -5.01 -44.77 37.49
CA ASN A 173 -5.86 -44.54 38.68
C ASN A 173 -6.41 -43.10 38.78
N SER A 174 -7.72 -42.86 38.70
CA SER A 174 -8.89 -43.39 39.44
C SER A 174 -9.01 -42.82 40.86
N ASP A 175 -10.13 -42.14 41.13
CA ASP A 175 -11.18 -42.67 42.01
C ASP A 175 -12.48 -41.86 41.84
N SER A 176 -13.57 -42.41 42.36
CA SER A 176 -14.96 -42.00 42.15
C SER A 176 -15.64 -41.51 43.43
N ASP A 177 -16.54 -40.52 43.31
CA ASP A 177 -17.78 -40.34 44.11
C ASP A 177 -18.31 -38.89 43.93
N SER A 178 -19.56 -38.51 44.24
CA SER A 178 -20.86 -39.20 44.16
C SER A 178 -22.00 -38.16 44.36
N SER A 179 -23.18 -38.43 43.81
CA SER A 179 -24.52 -37.90 44.19
C SER A 179 -24.80 -36.39 44.39
N ASN A 180 -25.76 -35.89 43.59
CA ASN A 180 -26.94 -35.07 43.94
C ASN A 180 -26.84 -33.84 44.88
N SER A 181 -27.21 -32.67 44.34
CA SER A 181 -28.28 -31.83 44.92
C SER A 181 -28.86 -30.91 43.83
N GLU A 182 -30.18 -30.86 43.70
CA GLU A 182 -30.82 -29.71 43.05
C GLU A 182 -30.66 -28.50 43.97
N ASP A 183 -30.33 -27.32 43.41
CA ASP A 183 -30.70 -26.07 44.08
C ASP A 183 -30.90 -24.93 43.06
N LYS A 184 -32.08 -24.32 43.11
CA LYS A 184 -32.44 -23.21 42.22
C LYS A 184 -31.80 -21.92 42.75
N SER A 185 -30.75 -21.45 42.10
CA SER A 185 -30.15 -20.14 42.40
C SER A 185 -30.41 -19.12 41.30
N ILE A 186 -30.75 -17.91 41.74
CA ILE A 186 -31.15 -16.78 40.91
C ILE A 186 -29.91 -16.16 40.25
N VAL A 187 -29.93 -15.90 38.93
CA VAL A 187 -28.80 -15.25 38.25
C VAL A 187 -28.80 -13.76 38.56
N LEU A 188 -28.26 -13.40 39.72
CA LEU A 188 -27.82 -12.05 40.02
C LEU A 188 -26.63 -11.71 39.11
N TRP A 189 -26.84 -10.77 38.19
CA TRP A 189 -25.79 -10.18 37.36
C TRP A 189 -24.75 -9.48 38.24
N ARG A 190 -23.75 -10.24 38.72
CA ARG A 190 -22.56 -9.68 39.36
C ARG A 190 -21.62 -9.18 38.30
N SER A 191 -21.59 -7.85 38.16
CA SER A 191 -20.55 -7.10 37.45
C SER A 191 -19.16 -7.71 37.67
N TRP A 192 -18.59 -8.26 36.60
CA TRP A 192 -17.17 -8.58 36.54
C TRP A 192 -16.39 -7.27 36.44
N ARG A 193 -16.03 -6.70 37.60
CA ARG A 193 -14.84 -5.86 37.70
C ARG A 193 -13.62 -6.77 37.86
N ALA A 194 -13.19 -7.37 36.75
CA ALA A 194 -11.82 -7.85 36.64
C ALA A 194 -10.90 -6.63 36.54
N SER A 195 -9.91 -6.56 37.42
CA SER A 195 -8.77 -5.67 37.26
C SER A 195 -7.85 -6.22 36.17
N SER A 196 -8.21 -5.94 34.92
CA SER A 196 -7.27 -5.93 33.81
C SER A 196 -6.90 -4.49 33.52
N GLU A 197 -5.62 -4.21 33.25
CA GLU A 197 -5.23 -2.95 32.62
C GLU A 197 -6.04 -2.80 31.33
N ARG A 198 -6.71 -1.66 31.14
CA ARG A 198 -7.45 -1.41 29.90
C ARG A 198 -6.44 -1.21 28.79
N ARG A 199 -6.25 -2.25 27.96
CA ARG A 199 -5.55 -2.11 26.68
C ARG A 199 -6.19 -1.01 25.84
N LEU A 200 -5.37 -0.23 25.18
CA LEU A 200 -5.79 0.81 24.25
C LEU A 200 -6.23 0.21 22.92
N LEU A 201 -5.57 -0.87 22.47
CA LEU A 201 -5.95 -1.57 21.25
C LEU A 201 -7.20 -2.44 21.46
N LYS A 202 -8.28 -2.13 20.73
CA LYS A 202 -9.56 -2.86 20.81
C LYS A 202 -9.72 -3.94 19.74
N ALA A 203 -9.35 -3.65 18.50
CA ALA A 203 -9.51 -4.56 17.37
C ALA A 203 -8.55 -4.20 16.23
N VAL A 204 -8.37 -5.14 15.29
CA VAL A 204 -7.69 -4.89 14.02
C VAL A 204 -8.61 -5.25 12.86
N PHE A 205 -8.86 -4.28 11.98
CA PHE A 205 -9.62 -4.46 10.75
C PHE A 205 -8.64 -4.62 9.59
N TRP A 206 -8.83 -5.66 8.78
CA TRP A 206 -7.91 -6.04 7.72
C TRP A 206 -8.62 -5.94 6.38
N ASP A 207 -8.06 -5.20 5.43
CA ASP A 207 -8.37 -5.48 4.03
C ASP A 207 -7.77 -6.83 3.58
N MET A 208 -8.22 -7.34 2.43
CA MET A 208 -7.83 -8.65 1.92
C MET A 208 -6.64 -8.56 0.95
N ASP A 209 -6.85 -7.91 -0.18
CA ASP A 209 -5.96 -7.90 -1.34
C ASP A 209 -4.81 -6.89 -1.10
N GLY A 210 -3.56 -7.24 -1.40
CA GLY A 210 -2.38 -6.41 -1.09
C GLY A 210 -2.06 -6.27 0.42
N THR A 211 -2.99 -6.64 1.30
CA THR A 211 -2.89 -6.51 2.76
C THR A 211 -2.67 -7.87 3.45
N LEU A 212 -3.60 -8.82 3.32
CA LEU A 212 -3.44 -10.19 3.84
C LEU A 212 -2.82 -11.13 2.81
N ILE A 213 -3.14 -10.94 1.53
CA ILE A 213 -2.78 -11.84 0.43
C ILE A 213 -2.29 -11.08 -0.80
N ASP A 214 -1.43 -11.72 -1.57
CA ASP A 214 -1.08 -11.28 -2.94
C ASP A 214 -1.93 -12.07 -3.93
N SER A 215 -3.13 -11.55 -4.26
CA SER A 215 -4.12 -12.23 -5.11
C SER A 215 -3.96 -11.94 -6.61
N GLU A 216 -3.27 -10.86 -6.98
CA GLU A 216 -3.06 -10.42 -8.37
C GLU A 216 -2.59 -11.56 -9.31
N PRO A 217 -1.62 -12.42 -8.95
CA PRO A 217 -1.22 -13.55 -9.79
C PRO A 217 -2.36 -14.52 -10.15
N TYR A 218 -3.33 -14.75 -9.24
CA TYR A 218 -4.48 -15.61 -9.52
C TYR A 218 -5.52 -14.94 -10.43
N TRP A 219 -5.66 -13.60 -10.36
CA TRP A 219 -6.47 -12.85 -11.30
C TRP A 219 -5.87 -12.88 -12.72
N HIS A 220 -4.56 -12.71 -12.85
CA HIS A 220 -3.86 -12.78 -14.14
C HIS A 220 -3.93 -14.18 -14.76
N GLU A 221 -3.74 -15.24 -13.96
CA GLU A 221 -3.95 -16.62 -14.42
C GLU A 221 -5.39 -16.84 -14.90
N ALA A 222 -6.39 -16.31 -14.18
CA ALA A 222 -7.79 -16.42 -14.55
C ALA A 222 -8.09 -15.73 -15.89
N GLU A 223 -7.65 -14.49 -16.07
CA GLU A 223 -7.76 -13.71 -17.30
C GLU A 223 -7.16 -14.44 -18.50
N ILE A 224 -5.89 -14.85 -18.40
CA ILE A 224 -5.14 -15.53 -19.46
C ILE A 224 -5.83 -16.86 -19.81
N CYS A 225 -6.28 -17.63 -18.81
CA CYS A 225 -7.00 -18.88 -19.04
C CYS A 225 -8.35 -18.66 -19.73
N LEU A 226 -9.14 -17.67 -19.29
CA LEU A 226 -10.46 -17.37 -19.85
C LEU A 226 -10.35 -16.88 -21.30
N ALA A 227 -9.47 -15.92 -21.58
CA ALA A 227 -9.24 -15.43 -22.95
C ALA A 227 -8.84 -16.56 -23.88
N LYS A 228 -7.81 -17.33 -23.50
CA LYS A 228 -7.27 -18.45 -24.30
C LYS A 228 -8.32 -19.52 -24.60
N ASN A 229 -9.17 -19.86 -23.62
CA ASN A 229 -10.19 -20.90 -23.78
C ASN A 229 -11.40 -20.43 -24.61
N HIS A 230 -11.61 -19.12 -24.74
CA HIS A 230 -12.77 -18.53 -25.45
C HIS A 230 -12.34 -17.68 -26.66
N GLY A 231 -11.16 -17.95 -27.23
CA GLY A 231 -10.71 -17.39 -28.52
C GLY A 231 -10.14 -15.97 -28.48
N GLY A 232 -9.98 -15.37 -27.30
CA GLY A 232 -9.36 -14.06 -27.12
C GLY A 232 -7.84 -14.12 -26.98
N GLN A 233 -7.19 -12.97 -27.12
CA GLN A 233 -5.76 -12.79 -26.86
C GLN A 233 -5.55 -11.92 -25.62
N TRP A 234 -4.95 -12.50 -24.57
CA TRP A 234 -4.58 -11.80 -23.35
C TRP A 234 -3.19 -12.29 -22.92
N SER A 235 -2.30 -11.37 -22.57
CA SER A 235 -0.93 -11.67 -22.15
C SER A 235 -0.69 -11.23 -20.71
N GLU A 236 0.42 -11.67 -20.13
CA GLU A 236 0.82 -11.27 -18.77
C GLU A 236 1.04 -9.76 -18.66
N GLU A 237 1.60 -9.13 -19.70
CA GLU A 237 1.78 -7.67 -19.74
C GLU A 237 0.45 -6.91 -19.80
N LEU A 238 -0.58 -7.48 -20.44
CA LEU A 238 -1.93 -6.92 -20.42
C LEU A 238 -2.59 -7.10 -19.06
N ALA A 239 -2.42 -8.26 -18.41
CA ALA A 239 -2.93 -8.49 -17.07
C ALA A 239 -2.38 -7.45 -16.07
N TRP A 240 -1.05 -7.29 -16.02
CA TRP A 240 -0.40 -6.24 -15.21
C TRP A 240 -0.76 -4.80 -15.59
N GLN A 241 -1.13 -4.54 -16.85
CA GLN A 241 -1.60 -3.21 -17.28
C GLN A 241 -3.01 -2.90 -16.74
N TYR A 242 -3.83 -3.93 -16.52
CA TYR A 242 -5.22 -3.81 -16.07
C TYR A 242 -5.43 -4.14 -14.57
N SER A 243 -4.40 -4.59 -13.86
CA SER A 243 -4.31 -4.70 -12.39
C SER A 243 -4.95 -3.52 -11.65
N GLY A 244 -5.65 -3.80 -10.54
CA GLY A 244 -6.42 -2.80 -9.79
C GLY A 244 -7.60 -2.15 -10.54
N GLY A 245 -7.89 -2.56 -11.77
CA GLY A 245 -9.08 -2.16 -12.53
C GLY A 245 -10.36 -2.87 -12.03
N SER A 246 -11.53 -2.39 -12.47
CA SER A 246 -12.78 -3.11 -12.20
C SER A 246 -12.94 -4.32 -13.12
N LEU A 247 -13.52 -5.42 -12.62
CA LEU A 247 -13.81 -6.61 -13.43
C LEU A 247 -14.58 -6.29 -14.72
N GLU A 248 -15.48 -5.30 -14.68
CA GLU A 248 -16.20 -4.81 -15.86
C GLU A 248 -15.26 -4.17 -16.91
N ALA A 249 -14.26 -3.42 -16.49
CA ALA A 249 -13.28 -2.80 -17.39
C ALA A 249 -12.34 -3.85 -18.01
N VAL A 250 -11.86 -4.81 -17.22
CA VAL A 250 -11.03 -5.93 -17.70
C VAL A 250 -11.83 -6.78 -18.70
N ALA A 251 -13.05 -7.19 -18.35
CA ALA A 251 -13.90 -7.99 -19.23
C ALA A 251 -14.22 -7.30 -20.56
N LYS A 252 -14.47 -5.98 -20.56
CA LYS A 252 -14.65 -5.22 -21.82
C LYS A 252 -13.40 -5.24 -22.69
N ALA A 253 -12.22 -5.02 -22.11
CA ALA A 253 -10.96 -5.08 -22.86
C ALA A 253 -10.67 -6.49 -23.40
N MET A 254 -10.98 -7.55 -22.63
CA MET A 254 -10.87 -8.94 -23.08
C MET A 254 -11.79 -9.24 -24.28
N ILE A 255 -13.00 -8.69 -24.30
CA ILE A 255 -13.96 -8.82 -25.42
C ILE A 255 -13.45 -8.07 -26.65
N GLU A 256 -12.91 -6.84 -26.49
CA GLU A 256 -12.28 -6.08 -27.58
C GLU A 256 -11.09 -6.83 -28.20
N LEU A 257 -10.37 -7.63 -27.40
CA LEU A 257 -9.30 -8.53 -27.83
C LEU A 257 -9.78 -9.96 -28.20
N GLY A 258 -11.08 -10.13 -28.46
CA GLY A 258 -11.66 -11.31 -29.11
C GLY A 258 -12.18 -12.42 -28.19
N THR A 259 -12.26 -12.20 -26.88
CA THR A 259 -12.83 -13.18 -25.94
C THR A 259 -14.34 -13.34 -26.17
N GLN A 260 -14.79 -14.55 -26.51
CA GLN A 260 -16.18 -14.85 -26.89
C GLN A 260 -17.05 -15.20 -25.67
N LEU A 261 -17.11 -14.28 -24.70
CA LEU A 261 -17.96 -14.35 -23.51
C LEU A 261 -18.59 -12.99 -23.25
N SER A 262 -19.71 -12.95 -22.55
CA SER A 262 -20.26 -11.70 -22.00
C SER A 262 -19.45 -11.20 -20.81
N VAL A 263 -19.61 -9.91 -20.48
CA VAL A 263 -18.98 -9.28 -19.30
C VAL A 263 -19.31 -10.04 -18.01
N GLU A 264 -20.54 -10.53 -17.88
CA GLU A 264 -21.01 -11.30 -16.73
C GLU A 264 -20.34 -12.69 -16.66
N GLU A 265 -20.25 -13.40 -17.79
CA GLU A 265 -19.57 -14.70 -17.85
C GLU A 265 -18.07 -14.62 -17.56
N ILE A 266 -17.40 -13.56 -18.05
CA ILE A 266 -15.98 -13.30 -17.75
C ILE A 266 -15.80 -13.00 -16.27
N GLY A 267 -16.55 -12.04 -15.72
CA GLY A 267 -16.45 -11.67 -14.30
C GLY A 267 -16.73 -12.85 -13.38
N ASN A 268 -17.83 -13.58 -13.60
CA ASN A 268 -18.15 -14.79 -12.84
C ASN A 268 -17.04 -15.84 -12.97
N GLY A 269 -16.53 -16.07 -14.20
CA GLY A 269 -15.46 -17.02 -14.49
C GLY A 269 -14.14 -16.69 -13.79
N MET A 270 -13.79 -15.41 -13.66
CA MET A 270 -12.58 -14.96 -12.95
C MET A 270 -12.68 -15.27 -11.47
N VAL A 271 -13.74 -14.80 -10.81
CA VAL A 271 -13.99 -15.06 -9.39
C VAL A 271 -14.10 -16.57 -9.13
N ASP A 272 -14.66 -17.34 -10.08
CA ASP A 272 -14.73 -18.80 -10.03
C ASP A 272 -13.37 -19.50 -10.07
N TYR A 273 -12.40 -18.92 -10.77
CA TYR A 273 -11.04 -19.44 -10.88
C TYR A 273 -10.26 -19.11 -9.60
N VAL A 274 -10.24 -17.84 -9.21
CA VAL A 274 -9.53 -17.35 -8.01
C VAL A 274 -10.01 -18.10 -6.76
N ALA A 275 -11.33 -18.25 -6.58
CA ALA A 275 -11.90 -19.01 -5.46
C ALA A 275 -11.40 -20.48 -5.40
N LYS A 276 -11.17 -21.13 -6.56
CA LYS A 276 -10.67 -22.51 -6.65
C LYS A 276 -9.16 -22.62 -6.46
N CYS A 277 -8.42 -21.52 -6.64
CA CYS A 277 -7.00 -21.44 -6.33
C CYS A 277 -6.79 -21.19 -4.84
N GLU A 278 -7.46 -20.18 -4.28
CA GLU A 278 -7.46 -19.89 -2.84
C GLU A 278 -7.97 -21.05 -1.98
N GLU A 279 -9.00 -21.79 -2.42
CA GLU A 279 -9.49 -22.97 -1.69
C GLU A 279 -8.39 -24.04 -1.49
N LYS A 280 -7.40 -24.09 -2.39
CA LYS A 280 -6.27 -25.04 -2.32
C LYS A 280 -5.05 -24.45 -1.64
N ASN A 281 -4.77 -23.18 -1.89
CA ASN A 281 -3.61 -22.47 -1.40
C ASN A 281 -3.87 -20.96 -1.39
N VAL A 282 -3.97 -20.37 -0.21
CA VAL A 282 -4.07 -18.91 -0.05
C VAL A 282 -2.67 -18.27 -0.18
N PRO A 283 -2.48 -17.24 -1.03
CA PRO A 283 -1.19 -16.59 -1.23
C PRO A 283 -0.93 -15.53 -0.13
N TRP A 284 -0.79 -15.98 1.12
CA TRP A 284 -0.52 -15.13 2.28
C TRP A 284 0.76 -14.30 2.09
N VAL A 285 0.69 -12.99 2.38
CA VAL A 285 1.90 -12.16 2.36
C VAL A 285 2.83 -12.50 3.54
N PRO A 286 4.16 -12.41 3.40
CA PRO A 286 5.11 -12.80 4.43
C PRO A 286 4.87 -12.16 5.81
N GLY A 287 4.81 -13.00 6.85
CA GLY A 287 4.69 -12.62 8.27
C GLY A 287 3.25 -12.37 8.76
N VAL A 288 2.26 -12.21 7.87
CA VAL A 288 0.90 -11.81 8.30
C VAL A 288 0.21 -12.87 9.18
N MET A 289 0.43 -14.16 8.90
CA MET A 289 -0.10 -15.26 9.71
C MET A 289 0.45 -15.27 11.14
N ASP A 290 1.70 -14.83 11.35
CA ASP A 290 2.29 -14.72 12.68
C ASP A 290 1.61 -13.59 13.47
N VAL A 291 1.33 -12.45 12.84
CA VAL A 291 0.60 -11.32 13.44
C VAL A 291 -0.84 -11.70 13.79
N LEU A 292 -1.56 -12.37 12.88
CA LEU A 292 -2.90 -12.88 13.15
C LEU A 292 -2.91 -13.89 14.31
N GLY A 293 -1.91 -14.80 14.35
CA GLY A 293 -1.75 -15.77 15.43
C GLY A 293 -1.36 -15.14 16.77
N ASP A 294 -0.62 -14.03 16.76
CA ASP A 294 -0.24 -13.25 17.95
C ASP A 294 -1.44 -12.48 18.52
N LEU A 295 -2.21 -11.79 17.67
CA LEU A 295 -3.46 -11.13 18.07
C LEU A 295 -4.47 -12.11 18.67
N ALA A 296 -4.65 -13.27 18.04
CA ALA A 296 -5.52 -14.33 18.55
C ALA A 296 -5.09 -14.83 19.93
N LYS A 297 -3.79 -15.06 20.16
CA LYS A 297 -3.23 -15.45 21.47
C LYS A 297 -3.40 -14.34 22.51
N ALA A 298 -3.29 -13.08 22.10
CA ALA A 298 -3.50 -11.92 22.95
C ALA A 298 -4.99 -11.67 23.27
N GLY A 299 -5.92 -12.33 22.57
CA GLY A 299 -7.36 -12.13 22.72
C GLY A 299 -7.87 -10.83 22.07
N ILE A 300 -7.15 -10.29 21.08
CA ILE A 300 -7.52 -9.07 20.37
C ILE A 300 -8.27 -9.47 19.08
N PRO A 301 -9.55 -9.09 18.93
CA PRO A 301 -10.36 -9.50 17.79
C PRO A 301 -9.84 -8.89 16.49
N SER A 302 -9.78 -9.71 15.43
CA SER A 302 -9.65 -9.21 14.06
C SER A 302 -10.93 -9.41 13.25
N ILE A 303 -11.22 -8.46 12.35
CA ILE A 303 -12.29 -8.54 11.35
C ILE A 303 -11.67 -8.37 9.97
N LEU A 304 -12.01 -9.25 9.02
CA LEU A 304 -11.68 -9.05 7.60
C LEU A 304 -12.75 -8.17 6.95
N VAL A 305 -12.36 -7.12 6.23
CA VAL A 305 -13.25 -6.10 5.65
C VAL A 305 -12.86 -5.90 4.18
N SER A 306 -13.61 -6.48 3.25
CA SER A 306 -13.31 -6.41 1.82
C SER A 306 -14.55 -6.11 0.98
N ASN A 307 -14.37 -5.48 -0.20
CA ASN A 307 -15.41 -5.40 -1.22
C ASN A 307 -15.58 -6.72 -2.00
N SER A 308 -14.67 -7.68 -1.82
CA SER A 308 -14.63 -8.94 -2.58
C SER A 308 -15.80 -9.87 -2.23
N PRO A 309 -16.25 -10.74 -3.16
CA PRO A 309 -17.36 -11.66 -2.92
C PRO A 309 -17.09 -12.64 -1.77
N ARG A 310 -18.16 -12.98 -1.02
CA ARG A 310 -18.15 -13.79 0.20
C ARG A 310 -17.29 -15.04 0.11
N ARG A 311 -17.34 -15.76 -1.01
CA ARG A 311 -16.57 -17.00 -1.21
C ARG A 311 -15.05 -16.82 -1.17
N LEU A 312 -14.53 -15.67 -1.59
CA LEU A 312 -13.09 -15.37 -1.49
C LEU A 312 -12.75 -15.08 -0.03
N VAL A 313 -13.52 -14.18 0.59
CA VAL A 313 -13.40 -13.81 2.01
C VAL A 313 -13.47 -15.05 2.93
N GLU A 314 -14.39 -15.98 2.67
CA GLU A 314 -14.53 -17.24 3.41
C GLU A 314 -13.35 -18.20 3.19
N ASN A 315 -12.75 -18.24 1.99
CA ASN A 315 -11.50 -18.99 1.79
C ASN A 315 -10.38 -18.45 2.67
N ILE A 316 -10.24 -17.14 2.79
CA ILE A 316 -9.18 -16.51 3.61
C ILE A 316 -9.42 -16.81 5.09
N VAL A 317 -10.65 -16.63 5.58
CA VAL A 317 -11.02 -16.95 6.97
C VAL A 317 -10.83 -18.44 7.30
N LYS A 318 -11.17 -19.34 6.37
CA LYS A 318 -11.02 -20.81 6.51
C LYS A 318 -9.56 -21.26 6.61
N HIS A 319 -8.63 -20.57 5.95
CA HIS A 319 -7.19 -20.89 5.96
C HIS A 319 -6.39 -20.10 7.01
N ALA A 320 -7.00 -19.10 7.64
CA ALA A 320 -6.36 -18.31 8.69
C ALA A 320 -6.08 -19.17 9.95
N PRO A 321 -5.14 -18.75 10.81
CA PRO A 321 -4.96 -19.38 12.12
C PRO A 321 -6.27 -19.45 12.93
N SER A 322 -6.48 -20.55 13.65
CA SER A 322 -7.70 -20.73 14.47
C SER A 322 -7.87 -19.58 15.46
N GLY A 323 -9.00 -18.87 15.37
CA GLY A 323 -9.31 -17.72 16.21
C GLY A 323 -8.70 -16.39 15.74
N ALA A 324 -8.06 -16.34 14.56
CA ALA A 324 -7.57 -15.09 13.97
C ALA A 324 -8.71 -14.08 13.75
N PHE A 325 -9.77 -14.50 13.05
CA PHE A 325 -10.93 -13.66 12.76
C PHE A 325 -12.12 -14.01 13.64
N VAL A 326 -12.77 -13.00 14.22
CA VAL A 326 -14.04 -13.17 14.96
C VAL A 326 -15.28 -12.86 14.11
N GLY A 327 -15.06 -12.34 12.90
CA GLY A 327 -16.08 -12.02 11.91
C GLY A 327 -15.45 -11.47 10.63
N TYR A 328 -16.27 -11.21 9.63
CA TYR A 328 -15.87 -10.57 8.38
C TYR A 328 -17.00 -9.70 7.81
N ILE A 329 -16.66 -8.78 6.92
CA ILE A 329 -17.55 -7.97 6.08
C ILE A 329 -17.08 -8.18 4.62
N CYS A 330 -18.01 -8.49 3.72
CA CYS A 330 -17.78 -8.77 2.31
C CYS A 330 -18.71 -7.95 1.40
N GLY A 331 -18.45 -7.95 0.09
CA GLY A 331 -19.25 -7.19 -0.89
C GLY A 331 -20.75 -7.55 -0.92
N ASP A 332 -21.10 -8.78 -0.51
CA ASP A 332 -22.48 -9.29 -0.50
C ASP A 332 -23.30 -8.84 0.72
N ASP A 333 -22.71 -8.15 1.71
CA ASP A 333 -23.42 -7.74 2.95
C ASP A 333 -24.32 -6.50 2.76
N GLY A 334 -24.33 -5.88 1.57
CA GLY A 334 -25.26 -4.81 1.20
C GLY A 334 -24.92 -3.41 1.71
N TYR A 335 -23.73 -3.22 2.30
CA TYR A 335 -23.18 -1.91 2.63
C TYR A 335 -22.72 -1.16 1.38
N ALA A 336 -22.68 0.18 1.44
CA ALA A 336 -21.99 0.96 0.42
C ALA A 336 -20.50 0.59 0.42
N THR A 337 -19.94 0.31 -0.75
CA THR A 337 -18.55 -0.14 -0.92
C THR A 337 -17.54 0.96 -0.60
N LYS A 338 -16.29 0.57 -0.30
CA LYS A 338 -15.15 1.49 -0.19
C LYS A 338 -15.12 2.41 -1.44
N PRO A 339 -15.05 3.75 -1.32
CA PRO A 339 -14.57 4.54 -0.18
C PRO A 339 -15.60 4.92 0.90
N SER A 340 -16.84 4.41 0.87
CA SER A 340 -17.77 4.64 1.99
C SER A 340 -17.20 4.03 3.28
N PRO A 341 -17.30 4.69 4.46
CA PRO A 341 -16.83 4.13 5.73
C PRO A 341 -17.74 3.03 6.30
N GLU A 342 -18.92 2.79 5.70
CA GLU A 342 -19.91 1.81 6.17
C GLU A 342 -19.33 0.41 6.51
N PRO A 343 -18.45 -0.20 5.69
CA PRO A 343 -17.91 -1.53 5.99
C PRO A 343 -17.06 -1.58 7.26
N TYR A 344 -16.25 -0.54 7.53
CA TYR A 344 -15.45 -0.45 8.76
C TYR A 344 -16.30 -0.08 9.99
N ILE A 345 -17.36 0.73 9.81
CA ILE A 345 -18.34 0.98 10.88
C ILE A 345 -19.11 -0.31 11.23
N ALA A 346 -19.42 -1.15 10.24
CA ALA A 346 -20.03 -2.46 10.46
C ALA A 346 -19.06 -3.40 11.21
N ALA A 347 -17.77 -3.42 10.84
CA ALA A 347 -16.73 -4.15 11.58
C ALA A 347 -16.60 -3.68 13.04
N GLY A 348 -16.67 -2.37 13.29
CA GLY A 348 -16.74 -1.80 14.64
C GLY A 348 -17.90 -2.35 15.48
N LYS A 349 -19.09 -2.46 14.89
CA LYS A 349 -20.27 -3.05 15.56
C LYS A 349 -20.09 -4.53 15.91
N LEU A 350 -19.41 -5.31 15.06
CA LEU A 350 -19.10 -6.72 15.34
C LEU A 350 -18.20 -6.91 16.57
N VAL A 351 -17.31 -5.95 16.84
CA VAL A 351 -16.47 -5.92 18.07
C VAL A 351 -17.11 -5.14 19.23
N GLY A 352 -18.39 -4.79 19.12
CA GLY A 352 -19.21 -4.20 20.18
C GLY A 352 -19.28 -2.66 20.19
N ILE A 353 -18.62 -1.96 19.27
CA ILE A 353 -18.65 -0.49 19.22
C ILE A 353 -20.04 -0.03 18.75
N ASN A 354 -20.79 0.56 19.68
CA ASN A 354 -22.15 1.06 19.49
C ASN A 354 -23.13 0.04 18.89
N ALA A 355 -22.98 -1.24 19.25
CA ALA A 355 -23.84 -2.31 18.74
C ALA A 355 -25.31 -2.17 19.18
N ASP A 356 -25.56 -1.52 20.32
CA ASP A 356 -26.89 -1.24 20.89
C ASP A 356 -27.42 0.18 20.57
N GLY A 357 -26.60 1.04 19.96
CA GLY A 357 -26.94 2.43 19.67
C GLY A 357 -26.90 3.38 20.88
N MET A 358 -26.28 2.96 22.00
CA MET A 358 -26.28 3.73 23.26
C MET A 358 -25.06 4.66 23.44
N LEU A 359 -24.00 4.53 22.63
CA LEU A 359 -22.83 5.39 22.70
C LEU A 359 -23.07 6.72 21.96
N SER A 360 -22.59 7.82 22.56
CA SER A 360 -22.52 9.12 21.89
C SER A 360 -21.51 9.13 20.74
N GLU A 361 -21.65 10.05 19.79
CA GLU A 361 -20.74 10.18 18.63
C GLU A 361 -19.27 10.35 19.06
N GLU A 362 -19.03 11.06 20.17
CA GLU A 362 -17.70 11.26 20.76
C GLU A 362 -17.11 9.96 21.32
N GLU A 363 -17.93 9.14 22.00
CA GLU A 363 -17.54 7.81 22.48
C GLU A 363 -17.28 6.85 21.31
N VAL A 364 -18.13 6.83 20.29
CA VAL A 364 -17.92 6.01 19.08
C VAL A 364 -16.61 6.39 18.40
N SER A 365 -16.34 7.68 18.24
CA SER A 365 -15.09 8.17 17.65
C SER A 365 -13.87 7.73 18.46
N ARG A 366 -13.91 7.87 19.80
CA ARG A 366 -12.81 7.46 20.70
C ARG A 366 -12.60 5.94 20.73
N GLU A 367 -13.67 5.15 20.58
CA GLU A 367 -13.64 3.69 20.50
C GLU A 367 -13.15 3.18 19.13
N MET A 368 -13.54 3.84 18.03
CA MET A 368 -13.02 3.54 16.69
C MET A 368 -11.54 3.88 16.56
N ALA A 369 -11.09 5.01 17.13
CA ALA A 369 -9.66 5.39 17.14
C ALA A 369 -8.78 4.37 17.88
N CYS A 370 -9.36 3.59 18.81
CA CYS A 370 -8.72 2.46 19.48
C CYS A 370 -8.62 1.18 18.62
N CYS A 371 -9.16 1.19 17.39
CA CYS A 371 -9.02 0.10 16.43
C CYS A 371 -7.99 0.48 15.36
N ILE A 372 -7.17 -0.50 14.94
CA ILE A 372 -6.35 -0.37 13.75
C ILE A 372 -7.17 -0.78 12.52
N ALA A 373 -6.99 -0.10 11.39
CA ALA A 373 -7.44 -0.57 10.09
C ALA A 373 -6.24 -0.62 9.12
N ILE A 374 -6.01 -1.74 8.44
CA ILE A 374 -4.87 -1.93 7.52
C ILE A 374 -5.38 -2.11 6.09
N GLU A 375 -4.78 -1.37 5.16
CA GLU A 375 -5.26 -1.15 3.79
C GLU A 375 -4.10 -0.85 2.84
N ASP A 376 -4.21 -1.16 1.56
CA ASP A 376 -3.19 -0.87 0.54
C ASP A 376 -3.64 0.19 -0.48
N SER A 377 -4.94 0.50 -0.54
CA SER A 377 -5.57 1.23 -1.64
C SER A 377 -6.11 2.60 -1.22
N PHE A 378 -6.10 3.61 -2.10
CA PHE A 378 -6.68 4.92 -1.78
C PHE A 378 -8.16 4.87 -1.38
N ALA A 379 -8.96 4.04 -2.06
CA ALA A 379 -10.38 3.92 -1.77
C ALA A 379 -10.60 3.31 -0.38
N GLY A 380 -9.82 2.29 -0.05
CA GLY A 380 -9.88 1.62 1.23
C GLY A 380 -9.31 2.44 2.39
N LEU A 381 -8.16 3.10 2.20
CA LEU A 381 -7.61 4.07 3.16
C LEU A 381 -8.61 5.21 3.46
N ALA A 382 -9.32 5.72 2.45
CA ALA A 382 -10.37 6.72 2.65
C ALA A 382 -11.57 6.16 3.44
N SER A 383 -11.99 4.93 3.17
CA SER A 383 -13.04 4.22 3.90
C SER A 383 -12.67 4.00 5.38
N ALA A 384 -11.48 3.44 5.63
CA ALA A 384 -10.94 3.19 6.95
C ALA A 384 -10.78 4.47 7.78
N SER A 385 -10.11 5.48 7.23
CA SER A 385 -9.86 6.76 7.92
C SER A 385 -11.18 7.50 8.21
N SER A 386 -12.13 7.49 7.27
CA SER A 386 -13.44 8.11 7.45
C SER A 386 -14.36 7.37 8.44
N SER A 387 -14.01 6.13 8.83
CA SER A 387 -14.70 5.40 9.91
C SER A 387 -14.24 5.82 11.32
N GLY A 388 -13.15 6.59 11.42
CA GLY A 388 -12.50 6.96 12.68
C GLY A 388 -11.46 5.96 13.18
N ALA A 389 -11.20 4.87 12.44
CA ALA A 389 -10.16 3.90 12.79
C ALA A 389 -8.74 4.46 12.58
N THR A 390 -7.80 4.11 13.46
CA THR A 390 -6.38 4.43 13.29
C THR A 390 -5.84 3.65 12.09
N THR A 391 -5.74 4.34 10.95
CA THR A 391 -5.56 3.71 9.64
C THR A 391 -4.09 3.59 9.26
N LEU A 392 -3.67 2.42 8.80
CA LEU A 392 -2.31 2.09 8.39
C LEU A 392 -2.26 1.67 6.92
N ALA A 393 -1.36 2.27 6.14
CA ALA A 393 -1.14 1.88 4.76
C ALA A 393 -0.10 0.74 4.66
N GLN A 394 -0.50 -0.43 4.16
CA GLN A 394 0.42 -1.50 3.78
C GLN A 394 1.05 -1.17 2.42
N THR A 395 2.38 -1.17 2.36
CA THR A 395 3.14 -0.68 1.19
C THR A 395 4.25 -1.63 0.73
N ALA A 396 4.43 -2.78 1.38
CA ALA A 396 5.45 -3.76 0.97
C ALA A 396 5.03 -4.66 -0.20
N PHE A 397 3.72 -4.82 -0.42
CA PHE A 397 3.16 -5.79 -1.37
C PHE A 397 2.30 -5.15 -2.46
N SER A 398 1.95 -3.86 -2.32
CA SER A 398 1.21 -3.09 -3.31
C SER A 398 2.14 -2.15 -4.10
N ASN A 399 1.88 -2.01 -5.40
CA ASN A 399 2.60 -1.08 -6.28
C ASN A 399 1.96 0.33 -6.31
N LEU A 400 0.91 0.57 -5.53
CA LEU A 400 0.21 1.85 -5.47
C LEU A 400 0.97 2.87 -4.61
N ASP A 401 1.25 4.05 -5.18
CA ASP A 401 1.80 5.19 -4.43
C ASP A 401 0.72 5.86 -3.58
N VAL A 402 0.51 5.33 -2.38
CA VAL A 402 -0.42 5.86 -1.37
C VAL A 402 0.19 6.92 -0.44
N SER A 403 1.38 7.44 -0.73
CA SER A 403 2.11 8.37 0.15
C SER A 403 1.39 9.70 0.48
N ASN A 404 0.34 10.02 -0.28
CA ASN A 404 -0.53 11.21 -0.08
C ASN A 404 -1.93 10.84 0.43
N GLY A 405 -2.11 9.62 0.95
CA GLY A 405 -3.37 9.12 1.49
C GLY A 405 -3.68 9.62 2.91
N PRO A 406 -4.86 9.25 3.45
CA PRO A 406 -5.33 9.67 4.78
C PRO A 406 -4.90 8.74 5.91
N GLN A 407 -3.87 7.91 5.72
CA GLN A 407 -3.30 7.04 6.76
C GLN A 407 -2.63 7.84 7.88
N PHE A 408 -2.63 7.26 9.08
CA PHE A 408 -1.85 7.74 10.21
C PHE A 408 -0.36 7.38 10.09
N ALA A 409 -0.07 6.17 9.60
CA ALA A 409 1.29 5.69 9.37
C ALA A 409 1.33 4.61 8.27
N GLU A 410 2.54 4.25 7.84
CA GLU A 410 2.77 3.19 6.84
C GLU A 410 3.37 1.95 7.51
N LEU A 411 2.93 0.78 7.06
CA LEU A 411 3.56 -0.51 7.30
C LEU A 411 4.32 -0.93 6.05
N HIS A 412 5.57 -1.35 6.23
CA HIS A 412 6.41 -1.91 5.18
C HIS A 412 6.56 -3.42 5.40
N GLY A 413 5.43 -4.14 5.35
CA GLY A 413 5.34 -5.58 5.64
C GLY A 413 5.03 -5.89 7.11
N TYR A 414 5.11 -7.17 7.48
CA TYR A 414 4.74 -7.68 8.81
C TYR A 414 5.92 -8.19 9.65
N GLU A 415 7.16 -8.02 9.19
CA GLU A 415 8.35 -8.45 9.94
C GLU A 415 8.47 -7.77 11.31
N ASN A 416 8.46 -8.56 12.39
CA ASN A 416 8.54 -8.10 13.79
C ASN A 416 7.32 -7.28 14.27
N ILE A 417 6.24 -7.20 13.48
CA ILE A 417 4.96 -6.65 13.93
C ILE A 417 4.32 -7.63 14.93
N ASN A 418 3.79 -7.10 16.03
CA ASN A 418 3.03 -7.85 17.01
C ASN A 418 1.98 -6.93 17.65
N TRP A 419 1.13 -7.45 18.53
CA TRP A 419 0.01 -6.69 19.10
C TRP A 419 0.44 -5.44 19.90
N HIS A 420 1.61 -5.45 20.54
CA HIS A 420 2.14 -4.24 21.20
C HIS A 420 2.51 -3.16 20.18
N THR A 421 3.00 -3.54 18.98
CA THR A 421 3.31 -2.57 17.92
C THR A 421 2.06 -1.80 17.50
N PHE A 422 0.91 -2.48 17.43
CA PHE A 422 -0.38 -1.85 17.15
C PHE A 422 -0.89 -1.02 18.33
N GLU A 423 -0.67 -1.46 19.58
CA GLU A 423 -1.02 -0.65 20.77
C GLU A 423 -0.19 0.64 20.87
N ASP A 424 1.13 0.57 20.62
CA ASP A 424 2.02 1.74 20.53
C ASP A 424 1.60 2.74 19.44
N ILE A 425 1.04 2.25 18.33
CA ILE A 425 0.51 3.08 17.24
C ILE A 425 -0.80 3.76 17.68
N VAL A 426 -1.71 3.01 18.31
CA VAL A 426 -2.97 3.57 18.84
C VAL A 426 -2.68 4.63 19.91
N ALA A 427 -1.75 4.41 20.84
CA ALA A 427 -1.35 5.41 21.84
C ALA A 427 -0.87 6.72 21.17
N LYS A 428 0.03 6.62 20.18
CA LYS A 428 0.50 7.79 19.41
C LYS A 428 -0.60 8.50 18.63
N ALA A 429 -1.57 7.77 18.07
CA ALA A 429 -2.70 8.35 17.35
C ALA A 429 -3.65 9.12 18.28
N LEU A 430 -3.74 8.71 19.54
CA LEU A 430 -4.53 9.35 20.59
C LEU A 430 -3.79 10.48 21.31
N GLY A 431 -2.46 10.57 21.14
CA GLY A 431 -1.60 11.56 21.80
C GLY A 431 -1.21 11.19 23.24
N GLU A 432 -1.20 9.90 23.57
CA GLU A 432 -0.86 9.33 24.88
C GLU A 432 0.62 8.90 24.99
#